data_AF-A0A6N7SVC6-F1
#
_entry.id   AF-A0A6N7SVC6-F1
#
_cell.length_a   1.000
_cell.length_b   1.000
_cell.length_c   1.000
_cell.angle_alpha   90.00
_cell.angle_beta   90.00
_cell.angle_gamma   90.00
#
_symmetry.space_group_name_H-M   'P 1'
#
loop_
_entity.id
_entity.type
_entity.pdbx_description
1 polymer ?
#
loop_
_entity_poly.entity_id
_entity_poly.type
_entity_poly.pdbx_seq_one_letter_code
_entity_poly.pdbx_strand_id
1 'polypeptide(L)'
;MAKFLAHISDDKSREQSVQEHLKNTALLAGQFADKFCCRDWGFGCGMLHDIGKYSKEFQLRLPGGPIVDHATAGARELYSRGYLMAAYCVAGHHSGLPYGGTQADIAGSSTLYGRMKKQLKDYQAYQSEIVMPEFTNPPLVPVGRGGFSVSFFIRMLYSCLVDADFLDTEQFMSDGTARRIQKASMEELLQSLRAYITPWMEQTEQATVNGKRTAILQACLDKGKEKQGLYTLTVPTGGGKTVSSLAFALQHAVEHHLDRVIYVIPYTSSIEQNAQVFRDILGSENVLEDHCHVSYESEEELLHQQLAAENWDKSLVVTTNVQFFESLFSNRSSKCRKLHNIANSVVIFDEAQMLPVNYLSPCVRAISELICNYHSTAVLCTATQPSLNKIFPGEVQVKESCNNTRENCKTKFFAFTKSDEFRVPSVLKQPIAVTEQICRKYKDISSLEAIHEYFERLYCFKGEGLDAKEIVSQFEDGVKTSSYPFETAANEFRIIENKTKTILICQEEEGARLAEKMRLGLRTRKLLRDVGNYCVSVYEKDFKALNAAGKLEVLDEEFAVLRNCELYSEDVGLIIDASRGDAVFY
;
A
#
# COMPACT_ATOMS: atom_id res chain seq x y z
N MET A 1 -6.37 6.24 -45.40
CA MET A 1 -5.54 5.53 -44.41
C MET A 1 -6.38 4.44 -43.78
N ALA A 2 -5.80 3.27 -43.50
CA ALA A 2 -6.52 2.23 -42.77
C ALA A 2 -6.81 2.74 -41.35
N LYS A 3 -8.06 2.63 -40.88
CA LYS A 3 -8.44 3.01 -39.52
C LYS A 3 -7.98 1.90 -38.57
N PHE A 4 -7.07 2.21 -37.65
CA PHE A 4 -6.64 1.28 -36.59
C PHE A 4 -7.46 1.55 -35.34
N LEU A 5 -8.10 0.51 -34.81
CA LEU A 5 -8.94 0.59 -33.61
C LEU A 5 -8.17 0.09 -32.38
N ALA A 6 -8.36 0.78 -31.25
CA ALA A 6 -7.93 0.31 -29.94
C ALA A 6 -9.05 -0.48 -29.27
N HIS A 7 -10.26 0.07 -29.25
CA HIS A 7 -11.41 -0.47 -28.54
C HIS A 7 -12.68 -0.44 -29.41
N ILE A 8 -13.56 -1.39 -29.13
CA ILE A 8 -14.93 -1.46 -29.64
C ILE A 8 -15.82 -1.65 -28.41
N SER A 9 -16.89 -0.88 -28.28
CA SER A 9 -17.80 -0.99 -27.14
C SER A 9 -18.50 -2.36 -27.11
N ASP A 10 -19.01 -2.77 -25.94
CA ASP A 10 -19.64 -4.08 -25.76
C ASP A 10 -20.86 -4.29 -26.68
N ASP A 11 -21.63 -3.22 -26.91
CA ASP A 11 -22.77 -3.19 -27.84
C ASP A 11 -22.36 -3.02 -29.31
N LYS A 12 -21.05 -2.90 -29.58
CA LYS A 12 -20.43 -2.69 -30.90
C LYS A 12 -20.90 -1.44 -31.63
N SER A 13 -21.48 -0.47 -30.92
CA SER A 13 -21.98 0.77 -31.50
C SER A 13 -20.92 1.86 -31.63
N ARG A 14 -19.83 1.76 -30.85
CA ARG A 14 -18.77 2.77 -30.76
C ARG A 14 -17.41 2.15 -30.99
N GLU A 15 -16.53 2.91 -31.62
CA GLU A 15 -15.16 2.53 -31.94
C GLU A 15 -14.21 3.63 -31.51
N GLN A 16 -13.16 3.27 -30.77
CA GLN A 16 -12.08 4.18 -30.41
C GLN A 16 -10.86 3.89 -31.28
N SER A 17 -10.29 4.92 -31.91
CA SER A 17 -9.05 4.74 -32.69
C SER A 17 -7.84 4.54 -31.78
N VAL A 18 -6.78 3.88 -32.28
CA VAL A 18 -5.53 3.76 -31.52
C VAL A 18 -4.94 5.13 -31.21
N GLN A 19 -4.96 6.06 -32.17
CA GLN A 19 -4.44 7.41 -31.96
C GLN A 19 -5.19 8.17 -30.86
N GLU A 20 -6.52 8.05 -30.82
CA GLU A 20 -7.37 8.68 -29.80
C GLU A 20 -7.08 8.13 -28.41
N HIS A 21 -7.07 6.80 -28.27
CA HIS A 21 -6.73 6.13 -27.01
C HIS A 21 -5.34 6.52 -26.50
N LEU A 22 -4.31 6.47 -27.36
CA LEU A 22 -2.95 6.86 -26.99
C LEU A 22 -2.89 8.32 -26.52
N LYS A 23 -3.57 9.24 -27.20
CA LYS A 23 -3.60 10.67 -26.83
C LYS A 23 -4.30 10.90 -25.50
N ASN A 24 -5.46 10.29 -25.28
CA ASN A 24 -6.20 10.46 -24.04
C ASN A 24 -5.43 9.88 -22.85
N THR A 25 -4.91 8.65 -22.98
CA THR A 25 -4.05 8.02 -21.98
C THR A 25 -2.80 8.86 -21.70
N ALA A 26 -2.14 9.40 -22.73
CA ALA A 26 -0.99 10.28 -22.57
C ALA A 26 -1.31 11.57 -21.81
N LEU A 27 -2.44 12.21 -22.12
CA LEU A 27 -2.86 13.43 -21.43
C LEU A 27 -3.12 13.16 -19.94
N LEU A 28 -3.84 12.09 -19.61
CA LEU A 28 -4.09 11.69 -18.23
C LEU A 28 -2.80 11.30 -17.49
N ALA A 29 -2.00 10.41 -18.06
CA ALA A 29 -0.75 9.97 -17.45
C ALA A 29 0.23 11.15 -17.25
N GLY A 30 0.28 12.08 -18.20
CA GLY A 30 1.04 13.32 -18.09
C GLY A 30 0.53 14.22 -16.95
N GLN A 31 -0.79 14.41 -16.83
CA GLN A 31 -1.39 15.16 -15.72
C GLN A 31 -1.07 14.54 -14.36
N PHE A 32 -1.11 13.21 -14.25
CA PHE A 32 -0.75 12.50 -13.02
C PHE A 32 0.73 12.68 -12.67
N ALA A 33 1.62 12.57 -13.66
CA ALA A 33 3.05 12.73 -13.45
C ALA A 33 3.51 14.18 -13.23
N ASP A 34 2.69 15.16 -13.62
CA ASP A 34 2.94 16.59 -13.40
C ASP A 34 3.04 16.93 -11.91
N LYS A 35 2.34 16.18 -11.06
CA LYS A 35 2.38 16.33 -9.59
C LYS A 35 3.77 16.17 -8.99
N PHE A 36 4.67 15.50 -9.69
CA PHE A 36 6.08 15.34 -9.33
C PHE A 36 7.00 15.77 -10.49
N CYS A 37 6.56 16.78 -11.24
CA CYS A 37 7.32 17.47 -12.28
C CYS A 37 7.85 16.57 -13.42
N CYS A 38 7.14 15.49 -13.76
CA CYS A 38 7.55 14.52 -14.78
C CYS A 38 6.45 14.29 -15.84
N ARG A 39 5.71 15.35 -16.21
CA ARG A 39 4.60 15.31 -17.16
C ARG A 39 4.97 14.66 -18.50
N ASP A 40 6.14 15.00 -19.03
CA ASP A 40 6.70 14.47 -20.27
C ASP A 40 6.92 12.95 -20.21
N TRP A 41 7.38 12.43 -19.06
CA TRP A 41 7.50 10.99 -18.85
C TRP A 41 6.15 10.28 -18.85
N GLY A 42 5.18 10.81 -18.10
CA GLY A 42 3.81 10.28 -18.07
C GLY A 42 3.16 10.28 -19.45
N PHE A 43 3.23 11.42 -20.13
CA PHE A 43 2.75 11.60 -21.49
C PHE A 43 3.42 10.64 -22.47
N GLY A 44 4.75 10.53 -22.39
CA GLY A 44 5.53 9.70 -23.30
C GLY A 44 5.23 8.21 -23.16
N CYS A 45 5.05 7.73 -21.92
CA CYS A 45 4.56 6.39 -21.65
C CYS A 45 3.18 6.15 -22.26
N GLY A 46 2.22 7.06 -22.04
CA GLY A 46 0.86 6.92 -22.58
C GLY A 46 0.81 6.93 -24.11
N MET A 47 1.62 7.77 -24.76
CA MET A 47 1.69 7.86 -26.23
C MET A 47 2.22 6.59 -26.89
N LEU A 48 3.02 5.79 -26.17
CA LEU A 48 3.73 4.65 -26.75
C LEU A 48 3.26 3.30 -26.25
N HIS A 49 2.50 3.24 -25.14
CA HIS A 49 2.24 1.97 -24.47
C HIS A 49 1.60 0.90 -25.38
N ASP A 50 0.76 1.37 -26.31
CA ASP A 50 -0.10 0.53 -27.12
C ASP A 50 0.14 0.60 -28.63
N ILE A 51 1.30 1.10 -29.07
CA ILE A 51 1.59 1.19 -30.51
C ILE A 51 1.60 -0.19 -31.21
N GLY A 52 1.72 -1.29 -30.47
CA GLY A 52 1.57 -2.65 -31.03
C GLY A 52 0.17 -2.93 -31.58
N LYS A 53 -0.84 -2.14 -31.19
CA LYS A 53 -2.21 -2.20 -31.72
C LYS A 53 -2.29 -1.78 -33.20
N TYR A 54 -1.26 -1.11 -33.75
CA TYR A 54 -1.14 -0.83 -35.19
C TYR A 54 -0.80 -2.07 -36.05
N SER A 55 -0.61 -3.24 -35.43
CA SER A 55 -0.39 -4.48 -36.19
C SER A 55 -1.67 -5.05 -36.79
N LYS A 56 -1.57 -5.64 -37.99
CA LYS A 56 -2.69 -6.31 -38.64
C LYS A 56 -3.27 -7.42 -37.77
N GLU A 57 -2.41 -8.18 -37.10
CA GLU A 57 -2.83 -9.26 -36.20
C GLU A 57 -3.62 -8.75 -34.99
N PHE A 58 -3.28 -7.57 -34.43
CA PHE A 58 -4.10 -6.97 -33.38
C PHE A 58 -5.47 -6.53 -33.90
N GLN A 59 -5.54 -5.92 -35.09
CA GLN A 59 -6.83 -5.52 -35.67
C GLN A 59 -7.75 -6.74 -35.93
N LEU A 60 -7.18 -7.90 -36.25
CA LEU A 60 -7.93 -9.16 -36.35
C LEU A 60 -8.36 -9.74 -35.00
N ARG A 61 -7.70 -9.35 -33.89
CA ARG A 61 -8.09 -9.77 -32.54
C ARG A 61 -9.40 -9.14 -32.08
N LEU A 62 -9.65 -7.87 -32.40
CA LEU A 62 -10.84 -7.14 -31.97
C LEU A 62 -12.17 -7.86 -32.28
N PRO A 63 -12.40 -8.42 -33.49
CA PRO A 63 -13.60 -9.20 -33.78
C PRO A 63 -13.58 -10.65 -33.27
N GLY A 64 -12.66 -11.03 -32.38
CA GLY A 64 -12.57 -12.38 -31.78
C GLY A 64 -11.42 -13.25 -32.28
N GLY A 65 -10.40 -12.65 -32.91
CA GLY A 65 -9.17 -13.33 -33.31
C GLY A 65 -8.26 -13.71 -32.12
N PRO A 66 -7.13 -14.39 -32.39
CA PRO A 66 -6.23 -14.87 -31.34
C PRO A 66 -5.58 -13.72 -30.55
N ILE A 67 -5.17 -14.04 -29.32
CA ILE A 67 -4.42 -13.12 -28.45
C ILE A 67 -3.07 -12.80 -29.10
N VAL A 68 -2.78 -11.50 -29.25
CA VAL A 68 -1.52 -10.96 -29.77
C VAL A 68 -0.87 -10.07 -28.71
N ASP A 69 0.44 -10.19 -28.58
CA ASP A 69 1.27 -9.30 -27.77
C ASP A 69 1.43 -7.95 -28.49
N HIS A 70 0.84 -6.92 -27.90
CA HIS A 70 0.94 -5.53 -28.36
C HIS A 70 1.80 -4.68 -27.42
N ALA A 71 1.89 -5.04 -26.14
CA ALA A 71 2.60 -4.27 -25.12
C ALA A 71 4.13 -4.19 -25.35
N THR A 72 4.72 -5.21 -25.98
CA THR A 72 6.18 -5.24 -26.18
C THR A 72 6.67 -4.23 -27.25
N ALA A 73 5.80 -3.77 -28.16
CA ALA A 73 6.19 -2.88 -29.25
C ALA A 73 6.67 -1.51 -28.74
N GLY A 74 5.85 -0.83 -27.91
CA GLY A 74 6.21 0.46 -27.33
C GLY A 74 7.44 0.40 -26.45
N ALA A 75 7.55 -0.64 -25.62
CA ALA A 75 8.69 -0.84 -24.74
C ALA A 75 10.01 -0.96 -25.52
N ARG A 76 9.98 -1.60 -26.70
CA ARG A 76 11.15 -1.74 -27.57
C ARG A 76 11.60 -0.43 -28.19
N GLU A 77 10.67 0.39 -28.65
CA GLU A 77 10.99 1.70 -29.22
C GLU A 77 11.61 2.63 -28.16
N LEU A 78 11.13 2.55 -26.92
CA LEU A 78 11.70 3.26 -25.78
C LEU A 78 13.08 2.73 -25.39
N TYR A 79 13.21 1.40 -25.27
CA TYR A 79 14.45 0.75 -24.88
C TYR A 79 15.59 1.01 -25.87
N SER A 80 15.33 0.93 -27.18
CA SER A 80 16.35 1.16 -28.22
C SER A 80 16.88 2.60 -28.24
N ARG A 81 16.13 3.55 -27.65
CA ARG A 81 16.49 4.97 -27.53
C ARG A 81 17.05 5.34 -26.15
N GLY A 82 17.23 4.36 -25.26
CA GLY A 82 17.81 4.58 -23.92
C GLY A 82 16.79 4.96 -22.85
N TYR A 83 15.49 4.98 -23.14
CA TYR A 83 14.44 5.31 -22.17
C TYR A 83 14.02 4.10 -21.34
N LEU A 84 14.99 3.52 -20.61
CA LEU A 84 14.82 2.27 -19.85
C LEU A 84 13.65 2.33 -18.86
N MET A 85 13.52 3.44 -18.12
CA MET A 85 12.47 3.61 -17.10
C MET A 85 11.06 3.56 -17.71
N ALA A 86 10.86 4.23 -18.84
CA ALA A 86 9.60 4.19 -19.59
C ALA A 86 9.36 2.81 -20.23
N ALA A 87 10.42 2.15 -20.72
CA ALA A 87 10.33 0.81 -21.29
C ALA A 87 9.84 -0.22 -20.26
N TYR A 88 10.26 -0.15 -18.99
CA TYR A 88 9.70 -0.96 -17.91
C TYR A 88 8.21 -0.75 -17.74
N CYS A 89 7.77 0.51 -17.71
CA CYS A 89 6.37 0.86 -17.51
C CYS A 89 5.50 0.29 -18.64
N VAL A 90 5.90 0.56 -19.88
CA VAL A 90 5.19 0.08 -21.07
C VAL A 90 5.24 -1.44 -21.20
N ALA A 91 6.35 -2.10 -20.90
CA ALA A 91 6.40 -3.57 -20.98
C ALA A 91 5.43 -4.24 -19.99
N GLY A 92 5.16 -3.58 -18.86
CA GLY A 92 4.39 -4.13 -17.76
C GLY A 92 2.89 -3.82 -17.75
N HIS A 93 2.39 -2.84 -18.53
CA HIS A 93 1.07 -2.22 -18.27
C HIS A 93 -0.11 -3.20 -18.13
N HIS A 94 -0.09 -4.36 -18.81
CA HIS A 94 -1.08 -5.43 -18.62
C HIS A 94 -0.66 -6.56 -17.66
N SER A 95 0.62 -6.91 -17.57
CA SER A 95 1.09 -8.09 -16.82
C SER A 95 1.63 -7.79 -15.42
N GLY A 96 1.83 -6.51 -15.11
CA GLY A 96 2.67 -6.07 -14.00
C GLY A 96 4.09 -5.73 -14.44
N LEU A 97 4.78 -4.92 -13.62
CA LEU A 97 6.18 -4.58 -13.81
C LEU A 97 7.05 -5.86 -13.82
N PRO A 98 7.80 -6.10 -14.90
CA PRO A 98 8.58 -7.33 -15.03
C PRO A 98 9.86 -7.26 -14.19
N TYR A 99 10.41 -8.43 -13.87
CA TYR A 99 11.84 -8.51 -13.59
C TYR A 99 12.64 -8.03 -14.81
N GLY A 100 13.70 -7.25 -14.58
CA GLY A 100 14.62 -6.84 -15.65
C GLY A 100 15.16 -8.03 -16.44
N GLY A 101 15.69 -9.03 -15.73
CA GLY A 101 16.35 -10.16 -16.36
C GLY A 101 17.81 -9.88 -16.70
N THR A 102 18.37 -10.67 -17.61
CA THR A 102 19.79 -10.60 -17.99
C THR A 102 19.99 -10.69 -19.50
N GLN A 103 21.20 -10.39 -19.96
CA GLN A 103 21.57 -10.61 -21.37
C GLN A 103 21.53 -12.08 -21.79
N ALA A 104 21.50 -13.04 -20.85
CA ALA A 104 21.37 -14.47 -21.16
C ALA A 104 19.92 -14.91 -21.44
N ASP A 105 18.93 -14.04 -21.17
CA ASP A 105 17.53 -14.41 -21.30
C ASP A 105 17.14 -14.76 -22.74
N ILE A 106 16.29 -15.75 -22.91
CA ILE A 106 15.78 -16.18 -24.22
C ILE A 106 14.67 -15.26 -24.72
N ALA A 107 14.53 -15.17 -26.04
CA ALA A 107 13.48 -14.38 -26.67
C ALA A 107 12.09 -14.81 -26.20
N GLY A 108 11.30 -13.86 -25.70
CA GLY A 108 9.94 -14.10 -25.24
C GLY A 108 9.79 -14.58 -23.80
N SER A 109 10.86 -14.65 -22.99
CA SER A 109 10.71 -14.79 -21.54
C SER A 109 9.95 -13.59 -20.93
N SER A 110 9.40 -13.75 -19.73
CA SER A 110 8.59 -12.72 -19.07
C SER A 110 9.37 -11.46 -18.66
N THR A 111 10.70 -11.55 -18.65
CA THR A 111 11.61 -10.46 -18.27
C THR A 111 11.63 -9.33 -19.30
N LEU A 112 12.09 -8.15 -18.89
CA LEU A 112 12.26 -7.03 -19.83
C LEU A 112 13.23 -7.41 -20.97
N TYR A 113 14.41 -7.95 -20.64
CA TYR A 113 15.42 -8.34 -21.63
C TYR A 113 14.90 -9.42 -22.61
N GLY A 114 14.15 -10.41 -22.12
CA GLY A 114 13.54 -11.43 -22.96
C GLY A 114 12.50 -10.87 -23.95
N ARG A 115 11.68 -9.94 -23.48
CA ARG A 115 10.71 -9.23 -24.33
C ARG A 115 11.38 -8.40 -25.42
N MET A 116 12.50 -7.73 -25.12
CA MET A 116 13.23 -6.94 -26.12
C MET A 116 13.80 -7.80 -27.26
N LYS A 117 14.09 -9.07 -27.01
CA LYS A 117 14.57 -10.04 -28.02
C LYS A 117 13.46 -10.71 -28.82
N LYS A 118 12.19 -10.53 -28.46
CA LYS A 118 11.06 -11.18 -29.12
C LYS A 118 10.87 -10.66 -30.55
N GLN A 119 10.59 -11.56 -31.49
CA GLN A 119 10.14 -11.15 -32.83
C GLN A 119 8.69 -10.63 -32.74
N LEU A 120 8.44 -9.39 -33.18
CA LEU A 120 7.10 -8.80 -33.19
C LEU A 120 6.52 -8.78 -34.59
N LYS A 121 5.20 -8.64 -34.62
CA LYS A 121 4.43 -8.33 -35.82
C LYS A 121 4.75 -6.91 -36.28
N ASP A 122 4.52 -6.63 -37.56
CA ASP A 122 4.72 -5.28 -38.08
C ASP A 122 3.71 -4.31 -37.45
N TYR A 123 4.21 -3.27 -36.80
CA TYR A 123 3.42 -2.22 -36.16
C TYR A 123 3.81 -0.82 -36.68
N GLN A 124 4.66 -0.71 -37.72
CA GLN A 124 5.31 0.55 -38.12
C GLN A 124 4.35 1.66 -38.58
N ALA A 125 3.08 1.34 -38.88
CA ALA A 125 2.04 2.30 -39.24
C ALA A 125 1.86 3.43 -38.19
N TYR A 126 2.22 3.18 -36.92
CA TYR A 126 2.17 4.20 -35.85
C TYR A 126 2.97 5.47 -36.19
N GLN A 127 4.06 5.36 -36.95
CA GLN A 127 4.95 6.49 -37.29
C GLN A 127 4.26 7.58 -38.11
N SER A 128 3.16 7.24 -38.79
CA SER A 128 2.38 8.21 -39.55
C SER A 128 1.46 9.08 -38.68
N GLU A 129 1.18 8.64 -37.46
CA GLU A 129 0.19 9.25 -36.55
C GLU A 129 0.78 9.71 -35.21
N ILE A 130 1.93 9.16 -34.83
CA ILE A 130 2.55 9.33 -33.52
C ILE A 130 3.99 9.83 -33.70
N VAL A 131 4.28 10.98 -33.11
CA VAL A 131 5.63 11.53 -32.99
C VAL A 131 6.26 10.99 -31.71
N MET A 132 7.52 10.55 -31.79
CA MET A 132 8.26 10.08 -30.63
C MET A 132 8.39 11.22 -29.60
N PRO A 133 7.88 11.05 -28.36
CA PRO A 133 8.01 12.05 -27.31
C PRO A 133 9.48 12.20 -26.87
N GLU A 134 9.85 13.43 -26.50
CA GLU A 134 11.12 13.69 -25.82
C GLU A 134 10.94 13.54 -24.31
N PHE A 135 11.93 12.93 -23.65
CA PHE A 135 11.97 12.78 -22.20
C PHE A 135 13.09 13.65 -21.66
N THR A 136 12.74 14.62 -20.83
CA THR A 136 13.66 15.46 -20.09
C THR A 136 14.26 14.68 -18.92
N ASN A 137 15.40 15.15 -18.40
CA ASN A 137 15.98 14.54 -17.21
C ASN A 137 15.02 14.72 -16.03
N PRO A 138 14.55 13.64 -15.38
CA PRO A 138 13.61 13.77 -14.28
C PRO A 138 14.32 14.45 -13.09
N PRO A 139 13.67 15.40 -12.38
CA PRO A 139 14.28 16.17 -11.31
C PRO A 139 14.37 15.38 -9.99
N LEU A 140 14.80 14.12 -10.06
CA LEU A 140 14.92 13.24 -8.90
C LEU A 140 16.17 13.60 -8.10
N VAL A 141 15.99 13.77 -6.79
CA VAL A 141 17.06 13.78 -5.80
C VAL A 141 17.34 12.33 -5.41
N PRO A 142 18.51 11.77 -5.75
CA PRO A 142 18.85 10.41 -5.36
C PRO A 142 18.91 10.33 -3.84
N VAL A 143 18.07 9.49 -3.25
CA VAL A 143 18.27 9.05 -1.88
C VAL A 143 19.28 7.89 -1.94
N GLY A 144 20.19 7.76 -0.98
CA GLY A 144 21.16 6.65 -0.93
C GLY A 144 22.05 6.54 -2.18
N ARG A 145 22.13 5.35 -2.82
CA ARG A 145 22.91 5.16 -4.07
C ARG A 145 22.10 5.48 -5.34
N GLY A 146 20.85 5.92 -5.20
CA GLY A 146 19.94 6.32 -6.28
C GLY A 146 19.19 5.20 -6.99
N GLY A 147 19.55 3.93 -6.82
CA GLY A 147 18.85 2.83 -7.49
C GLY A 147 17.48 2.53 -6.93
N PHE A 148 17.31 2.71 -5.63
CA PHE A 148 15.97 2.72 -5.04
C PHE A 148 15.12 3.86 -5.61
N SER A 149 15.68 5.06 -5.77
CA SER A 149 14.95 6.23 -6.32
C SER A 149 14.51 5.98 -7.75
N VAL A 150 15.36 5.37 -8.59
CA VAL A 150 14.98 4.96 -9.95
C VAL A 150 13.87 3.91 -9.93
N SER A 151 13.94 2.89 -9.07
CA SER A 151 12.90 1.86 -8.99
C SER A 151 11.57 2.41 -8.46
N PHE A 152 11.62 3.38 -7.55
CA PHE A 152 10.45 4.07 -7.04
C PHE A 152 9.82 4.95 -8.12
N PHE A 153 10.64 5.68 -8.88
CA PHE A 153 10.19 6.46 -10.03
C PHE A 153 9.53 5.61 -11.12
N ILE A 154 10.11 4.46 -11.48
CA ILE A 154 9.49 3.52 -12.41
C ILE A 154 8.09 3.09 -11.90
N ARG A 155 7.93 2.81 -10.61
CA ARG A 155 6.62 2.44 -10.03
C ARG A 155 5.62 3.59 -10.05
N MET A 156 6.05 4.82 -9.76
CA MET A 156 5.19 6.01 -9.79
C MET A 156 4.76 6.35 -11.22
N LEU A 157 5.67 6.24 -12.19
CA LEU A 157 5.37 6.42 -13.61
C LEU A 157 4.47 5.31 -14.16
N TYR A 158 4.72 4.06 -13.76
CA TYR A 158 3.88 2.92 -14.07
C TYR A 158 2.46 3.09 -13.54
N SER A 159 2.33 3.58 -12.30
CA SER A 159 1.05 3.93 -11.69
C SER A 159 0.28 4.95 -12.55
N CYS A 160 0.94 6.02 -13.00
CA CYS A 160 0.34 7.02 -13.88
C CYS A 160 -0.16 6.41 -15.19
N LEU A 161 0.67 5.58 -15.84
CA LEU A 161 0.33 4.95 -17.12
C LEU A 161 -0.87 4.02 -16.97
N VAL A 162 -0.82 3.10 -16.01
CA VAL A 162 -1.86 2.09 -15.84
C VAL A 162 -3.17 2.76 -15.43
N ASP A 163 -3.16 3.70 -14.49
CA ASP A 163 -4.43 4.32 -14.10
C ASP A 163 -5.04 5.15 -15.24
N ALA A 164 -4.22 5.84 -16.04
CA ALA A 164 -4.68 6.55 -17.21
C ALA A 164 -5.29 5.64 -18.28
N ASP A 165 -4.67 4.49 -18.56
CA ASP A 165 -5.17 3.49 -19.52
C ASP A 165 -6.53 2.93 -19.08
N PHE A 166 -6.65 2.60 -17.79
CA PHE A 166 -7.92 2.16 -17.20
C PHE A 166 -9.01 3.23 -17.27
N LEU A 167 -8.69 4.48 -16.92
CA LEU A 167 -9.66 5.58 -16.90
C LEU A 167 -10.14 5.98 -18.31
N ASP A 168 -9.26 6.00 -19.31
CA ASP A 168 -9.69 6.25 -20.70
C ASP A 168 -10.57 5.10 -21.22
N THR A 169 -10.18 3.85 -20.95
CA THR A 169 -10.99 2.69 -21.32
C THR A 169 -12.36 2.71 -20.62
N GLU A 170 -12.41 3.02 -19.32
CA GLU A 170 -13.66 3.16 -18.57
C GLU A 170 -14.55 4.28 -19.14
N GLN A 171 -13.96 5.46 -19.42
CA GLN A 171 -14.68 6.58 -19.99
C GLN A 171 -15.28 6.23 -21.37
N PHE A 172 -14.51 5.54 -22.22
CA PHE A 172 -14.99 5.06 -23.50
C PHE A 172 -16.13 4.02 -23.31
N MET A 173 -15.93 2.99 -22.49
CA MET A 173 -16.92 1.92 -22.30
C MET A 173 -18.24 2.45 -21.72
N SER A 174 -18.17 3.39 -20.77
CA SER A 174 -19.33 3.98 -20.08
C SER A 174 -20.02 5.12 -20.85
N ASP A 175 -19.55 5.50 -22.03
CA ASP A 175 -20.07 6.67 -22.77
C ASP A 175 -19.95 7.99 -21.98
N GLY A 176 -18.92 8.09 -21.14
CA GLY A 176 -18.72 9.24 -20.25
C GLY A 176 -19.78 9.39 -19.16
N THR A 177 -20.65 8.40 -18.96
CA THR A 177 -21.69 8.43 -17.90
C THR A 177 -21.17 8.07 -16.51
N ALA A 178 -19.90 7.63 -16.40
CA ALA A 178 -19.23 7.39 -15.13
C ALA A 178 -19.29 8.65 -14.25
N ARG A 179 -20.13 8.62 -13.20
CA ARG A 179 -20.32 9.73 -12.28
C ARG A 179 -19.08 9.88 -11.41
N ARG A 180 -18.36 10.99 -11.55
CA ARG A 180 -17.36 11.41 -10.55
C ARG A 180 -18.07 12.20 -9.46
N ILE A 181 -17.98 11.75 -8.21
CA ILE A 181 -18.48 12.51 -7.06
C ILE A 181 -17.62 13.77 -6.92
N GLN A 182 -18.26 14.93 -6.83
CA GLN A 182 -17.59 16.19 -6.53
C GLN A 182 -17.10 16.16 -5.09
N LYS A 183 -15.79 16.28 -4.90
CA LYS A 183 -15.15 16.22 -3.58
C LYS A 183 -15.03 17.60 -2.99
N ALA A 184 -15.11 17.68 -1.66
CA ALA A 184 -14.77 18.90 -0.95
C ALA A 184 -13.26 19.20 -1.11
N SER A 185 -12.97 20.49 -1.30
CA SER A 185 -11.61 21.05 -1.26
C SER A 185 -10.98 20.91 0.12
N MET A 186 -9.66 21.02 0.20
CA MET A 186 -8.95 20.96 1.49
C MET A 186 -9.38 22.09 2.44
N GLU A 187 -9.72 23.25 1.89
CA GLU A 187 -10.23 24.40 2.61
C GLU A 187 -11.59 24.10 3.26
N GLU A 188 -12.51 23.49 2.51
CA GLU A 188 -13.81 23.07 3.03
C GLU A 188 -13.66 22.01 4.12
N LEU A 189 -12.76 21.04 3.93
CA LEU A 189 -12.48 20.01 4.95
C LEU A 189 -11.87 20.61 6.22
N LEU A 190 -10.94 21.56 6.10
CA LEU A 190 -10.39 22.29 7.25
C LEU A 190 -11.46 23.11 7.96
N GLN A 191 -12.41 23.70 7.23
CA GLN A 191 -13.54 24.42 7.83
C GLN A 191 -14.46 23.48 8.63
N SER A 192 -14.79 22.31 8.08
CA SER A 192 -15.58 21.29 8.79
C SER A 192 -14.89 20.84 10.07
N LEU A 193 -13.57 20.58 10.02
CA LEU A 193 -12.79 20.31 11.22
C LEU A 193 -12.85 21.46 12.24
N ARG A 194 -12.65 22.71 11.80
CA ARG A 194 -12.68 23.89 12.68
C ARG A 194 -14.03 24.03 13.38
N ALA A 195 -15.13 23.81 12.67
CA ALA A 195 -16.47 23.82 13.25
C ALA A 195 -16.61 22.73 14.33
N TYR A 196 -16.13 21.52 14.04
CA TYR A 196 -16.16 20.40 14.97
C TYR A 196 -15.35 20.64 16.26
N ILE A 197 -14.15 21.23 16.16
CA ILE A 197 -13.27 21.45 17.31
C ILE A 197 -13.56 22.72 18.10
N THR A 198 -14.39 23.64 17.59
CA THR A 198 -14.67 24.95 18.22
C THR A 198 -15.06 24.83 19.70
N PRO A 199 -15.95 23.91 20.13
CA PRO A 199 -16.31 23.75 21.54
C PRO A 199 -15.14 23.36 22.46
N TRP A 200 -14.06 22.81 21.92
CA TRP A 200 -12.89 22.39 22.69
C TRP A 200 -11.87 23.52 22.86
N MET A 201 -11.89 24.49 21.95
CA MET A 201 -10.97 25.64 21.96
C MET A 201 -11.27 26.63 23.08
N GLU A 202 -12.47 26.60 23.64
CA GLU A 202 -12.89 27.44 24.77
C GLU A 202 -12.31 26.98 26.12
N GLN A 203 -11.73 25.78 26.19
CA GLN A 203 -11.17 25.20 27.41
C GLN A 203 -9.75 25.73 27.68
N THR A 204 -9.62 26.74 28.55
CA THR A 204 -8.33 27.39 28.83
C THR A 204 -7.58 26.83 30.04
N GLU A 205 -8.18 25.90 30.80
CA GLU A 205 -7.58 25.40 32.04
C GLU A 205 -6.53 24.30 31.78
N GLN A 206 -5.28 24.70 31.58
CA GLN A 206 -4.15 23.82 31.19
C GLN A 206 -3.84 22.68 32.18
N ALA A 207 -4.26 22.80 33.44
CA ALA A 207 -4.05 21.76 34.45
C ALA A 207 -4.94 20.52 34.22
N THR A 208 -6.02 20.65 33.44
CA THR A 208 -6.97 19.58 33.17
C THR A 208 -6.52 18.72 31.97
N VAL A 209 -7.07 17.50 31.88
CA VAL A 209 -6.86 16.63 30.70
C VAL A 209 -7.36 17.31 29.42
N ASN A 210 -8.49 18.01 29.48
CA ASN A 210 -9.07 18.69 28.32
C ASN A 210 -8.24 19.92 27.91
N GLY A 211 -7.76 20.73 28.86
CA GLY A 211 -6.86 21.84 28.54
C GLY A 211 -5.55 21.38 27.88
N LYS A 212 -4.99 20.23 28.30
CA LYS A 212 -3.84 19.62 27.61
C LYS A 212 -4.16 19.14 26.20
N ARG A 213 -5.33 18.52 25.99
CA ARG A 213 -5.79 18.13 24.64
C ARG A 213 -5.95 19.34 23.73
N THR A 214 -6.53 20.43 24.23
CA THR A 214 -6.67 21.69 23.48
C THR A 214 -5.31 22.31 23.15
N ALA A 215 -4.35 22.28 24.08
CA ALA A 215 -2.99 22.76 23.82
C ALA A 215 -2.27 21.95 22.73
N ILE A 216 -2.39 20.61 22.75
CA ILE A 216 -1.84 19.73 21.71
C ILE A 216 -2.49 20.03 20.36
N LEU A 217 -3.83 20.16 20.33
CA LEU A 217 -4.57 20.47 19.11
C LEU A 217 -4.14 21.81 18.50
N GLN A 218 -4.01 22.86 19.31
CA GLN A 218 -3.53 24.17 18.87
C GLN A 218 -2.09 24.11 18.35
N ALA A 219 -1.20 23.40 19.06
CA ALA A 219 0.17 23.20 18.61
C ALA A 219 0.24 22.49 17.24
N CYS A 220 -0.60 21.48 17.01
CA CYS A 220 -0.71 20.82 15.72
C CYS A 220 -1.18 21.76 14.60
N LEU A 221 -2.18 22.62 14.85
CA LEU A 221 -2.63 23.62 13.87
C LEU A 221 -1.52 24.62 13.54
N ASP A 222 -0.79 25.12 14.54
CA ASP A 222 0.27 26.09 14.28
C ASP A 222 1.46 25.45 13.57
N LYS A 223 1.84 24.22 13.95
CA LYS A 223 2.88 23.46 13.28
C LYS A 223 2.52 23.09 11.84
N GLY A 224 1.23 22.90 11.54
CA GLY A 224 0.74 22.64 10.20
C GLY A 224 1.11 23.74 9.20
N LYS A 225 1.39 24.97 9.64
CA LYS A 225 1.79 26.10 8.78
C LYS A 225 3.29 26.09 8.40
N GLU A 226 4.09 25.21 9.00
CA GLU A 226 5.52 25.12 8.68
C GLU A 226 5.77 24.43 7.33
N LYS A 227 6.99 24.54 6.79
CA LYS A 227 7.42 23.93 5.51
C LYS A 227 7.32 22.41 5.53
N GLN A 228 6.89 21.82 4.41
CA GLN A 228 6.84 20.37 4.16
C GLN A 228 8.11 19.60 4.61
N GLY A 229 7.93 18.33 4.97
CA GLY A 229 9.01 17.46 5.42
C GLY A 229 8.55 16.30 6.29
N LEU A 230 9.41 15.86 7.22
CA LEU A 230 9.11 14.82 8.19
C LEU A 230 8.82 15.40 9.56
N TYR A 231 7.68 15.04 10.12
CA TYR A 231 7.20 15.48 11.42
C TYR A 231 6.99 14.30 12.36
N THR A 232 7.14 14.54 13.66
CA THR A 232 6.82 13.54 14.69
C THR A 232 5.85 14.12 15.72
N LEU A 233 4.78 13.39 16.00
CA LEU A 233 3.75 13.76 16.98
C LEU A 233 3.76 12.76 18.13
N THR A 234 4.39 13.15 19.25
CA THR A 234 4.48 12.33 20.46
C THR A 234 3.39 12.73 21.45
N VAL A 235 2.30 11.97 21.48
CA VAL A 235 1.11 12.25 22.30
C VAL A 235 0.75 11.01 23.12
N PRO A 236 0.60 11.11 24.45
CA PRO A 236 0.22 9.98 25.28
C PRO A 236 -1.17 9.43 24.90
N THR A 237 -1.41 8.16 25.19
CA THR A 237 -2.72 7.53 24.96
C THR A 237 -3.83 8.33 25.64
N GLY A 238 -4.91 8.60 24.89
CA GLY A 238 -5.99 9.46 25.36
C GLY A 238 -5.71 10.97 25.24
N GLY A 239 -4.54 11.39 24.75
CA GLY A 239 -4.17 12.80 24.56
C GLY A 239 -4.78 13.49 23.33
N GLY A 240 -5.74 12.87 22.64
CA GLY A 240 -6.41 13.46 21.47
C GLY A 240 -5.63 13.36 20.15
N LYS A 241 -4.75 12.35 20.02
CA LYS A 241 -3.88 12.13 18.86
C LYS A 241 -4.63 12.12 17.52
N THR A 242 -5.73 11.37 17.41
CA THR A 242 -6.50 11.20 16.16
C THR A 242 -6.96 12.53 15.57
N VAL A 243 -7.60 13.39 16.36
CA VAL A 243 -8.09 14.69 15.86
C VAL A 243 -6.95 15.69 15.71
N SER A 244 -5.94 15.65 16.59
CA SER A 244 -4.80 16.56 16.52
C SER A 244 -3.90 16.29 15.30
N SER A 245 -3.69 15.03 14.92
CA SER A 245 -2.95 14.68 13.71
C SER A 245 -3.72 15.05 12.44
N LEU A 246 -5.04 14.84 12.42
CA LEU A 246 -5.90 15.31 11.34
C LEU A 246 -5.85 16.85 11.22
N ALA A 247 -5.86 17.57 12.35
CA ALA A 247 -5.76 19.02 12.37
C ALA A 247 -4.46 19.56 11.80
N PHE A 248 -3.32 18.93 12.16
CA PHE A 248 -2.06 19.21 11.51
C PHE A 248 -2.17 18.98 10.00
N ALA A 249 -2.67 17.81 9.58
CA ALA A 249 -2.67 17.43 8.17
C ALA A 249 -3.55 18.31 7.30
N LEU A 250 -4.78 18.64 7.72
CA LEU A 250 -5.65 19.52 6.96
C LEU A 250 -5.11 20.95 6.91
N GLN A 251 -4.57 21.46 8.01
CA GLN A 251 -3.94 22.78 8.04
C GLN A 251 -2.70 22.85 7.13
N HIS A 252 -1.91 21.78 7.11
CA HIS A 252 -0.73 21.66 6.26
C HIS A 252 -1.08 21.47 4.78
N ALA A 253 -2.15 20.71 4.50
CA ALA A 253 -2.63 20.52 3.14
C ALA A 253 -3.12 21.83 2.52
N VAL A 254 -3.86 22.65 3.27
CA VAL A 254 -4.28 23.98 2.81
C VAL A 254 -3.08 24.90 2.60
N GLU A 255 -2.13 24.94 3.55
CA GLU A 255 -0.97 25.83 3.47
C GLU A 255 -0.08 25.56 2.24
N HIS A 256 0.09 24.28 1.88
CA HIS A 256 0.99 23.87 0.78
C HIS A 256 0.26 23.37 -0.47
N HIS A 257 -1.06 23.59 -0.56
CA HIS A 257 -1.90 23.16 -1.69
C HIS A 257 -1.77 21.67 -2.01
N LEU A 258 -1.84 20.82 -0.98
CA LEU A 258 -1.75 19.36 -1.10
C LEU A 258 -3.11 18.76 -1.45
N ASP A 259 -3.09 17.67 -2.22
CA ASP A 259 -4.30 17.07 -2.80
C ASP A 259 -5.12 16.25 -1.81
N ARG A 260 -4.44 15.58 -0.86
CA ARG A 260 -5.06 14.59 0.03
C ARG A 260 -4.34 14.40 1.36
N VAL A 261 -5.04 13.79 2.30
CA VAL A 261 -4.50 13.23 3.53
C VAL A 261 -4.62 11.70 3.48
N ILE A 262 -3.56 10.98 3.84
CA ILE A 262 -3.53 9.53 3.92
C ILE A 262 -3.19 9.13 5.36
N TYR A 263 -4.14 8.50 6.05
CA TYR A 263 -4.02 8.03 7.42
C TYR A 263 -3.72 6.54 7.46
N VAL A 264 -2.48 6.19 7.78
CA VAL A 264 -1.95 4.82 7.79
C VAL A 264 -1.91 4.29 9.22
N ILE A 265 -2.60 3.19 9.49
CA ILE A 265 -2.65 2.56 10.82
C ILE A 265 -2.04 1.15 10.83
N PRO A 266 -1.57 0.65 11.98
CA PRO A 266 -0.97 -0.68 12.05
C PRO A 266 -1.97 -1.84 12.05
N TYR A 267 -3.12 -1.69 12.72
CA TYR A 267 -4.06 -2.78 12.97
C TYR A 267 -5.42 -2.50 12.35
N THR A 268 -6.07 -3.53 11.82
CA THR A 268 -7.42 -3.43 11.28
C THR A 268 -8.46 -3.10 12.36
N SER A 269 -8.28 -3.54 13.60
CA SER A 269 -9.27 -3.34 14.68
C SER A 269 -9.52 -1.89 15.08
N SER A 270 -8.63 -0.96 14.72
CA SER A 270 -8.82 0.47 14.98
C SER A 270 -9.20 1.27 13.73
N ILE A 271 -9.33 0.63 12.57
CA ILE A 271 -9.60 1.35 11.30
C ILE A 271 -11.00 1.90 11.27
N GLU A 272 -11.99 1.06 11.57
CA GLU A 272 -13.42 1.40 11.50
C GLU A 272 -13.74 2.55 12.45
N GLN A 273 -13.16 2.51 13.66
CA GLN A 273 -13.33 3.56 14.65
C GLN A 273 -12.73 4.89 14.18
N ASN A 274 -11.49 4.89 13.69
CA ASN A 274 -10.85 6.11 13.21
C ASN A 274 -11.54 6.65 11.95
N ALA A 275 -11.89 5.77 11.00
CA ALA A 275 -12.63 6.13 9.80
C ALA A 275 -13.98 6.75 10.15
N GLN A 276 -14.72 6.20 11.13
CA GLN A 276 -15.98 6.77 11.58
C GLN A 276 -15.81 8.16 12.17
N VAL A 277 -14.81 8.36 13.05
CA VAL A 277 -14.50 9.70 13.59
C VAL A 277 -14.25 10.69 12.45
N PHE A 278 -13.52 10.28 11.41
CA PHE A 278 -13.28 11.15 10.28
C PHE A 278 -14.52 11.41 9.42
N ARG A 279 -15.39 10.41 9.22
CA ARG A 279 -16.69 10.59 8.53
C ARG A 279 -17.58 11.59 9.27
N ASP A 280 -17.62 11.51 10.60
CA ASP A 280 -18.41 12.42 11.44
C ASP A 280 -17.91 13.88 11.32
N ILE A 281 -16.61 14.08 11.09
CA ILE A 281 -16.00 15.41 10.95
C ILE A 281 -16.10 15.94 9.51
N LEU A 282 -15.88 15.09 8.51
CA LEU A 282 -15.59 15.50 7.13
C LEU A 282 -16.66 15.11 6.11
N GLY A 283 -17.65 14.31 6.48
CA GLY A 283 -18.63 13.73 5.55
C GLY A 283 -18.15 12.41 4.92
N SER A 284 -19.05 11.44 4.82
CA SER A 284 -18.76 10.08 4.33
C SER A 284 -18.26 10.03 2.88
N GLU A 285 -18.66 10.99 2.06
CA GLU A 285 -18.24 11.13 0.66
C GLU A 285 -16.76 11.46 0.52
N ASN A 286 -16.15 12.11 1.52
CA ASN A 286 -14.75 12.56 1.50
C ASN A 286 -13.75 11.56 2.11
N VAL A 287 -14.25 10.53 2.81
CA VAL A 287 -13.42 9.54 3.53
C VAL A 287 -13.47 8.18 2.84
N LEU A 288 -12.31 7.64 2.48
CA LEU A 288 -12.14 6.28 1.95
C LEU A 288 -11.56 5.38 3.05
N GLU A 289 -12.15 4.23 3.24
CA GLU A 289 -11.65 3.19 4.13
C GLU A 289 -11.14 2.02 3.26
N ASP A 290 -9.82 1.83 3.21
CA ASP A 290 -9.18 0.84 2.32
C ASP A 290 -8.42 -0.22 3.12
N HIS A 291 -9.13 -1.31 3.44
CA HIS A 291 -8.59 -2.54 4.01
C HIS A 291 -9.43 -3.77 3.60
N CYS A 292 -8.92 -4.97 3.88
CA CYS A 292 -9.52 -6.24 3.43
C CYS A 292 -10.86 -6.61 4.09
N HIS A 293 -11.32 -5.90 5.13
CA HIS A 293 -12.49 -6.28 5.94
C HIS A 293 -13.67 -5.30 5.86
N VAL A 294 -13.65 -4.32 4.94
CA VAL A 294 -14.75 -3.34 4.84
C VAL A 294 -16.06 -4.03 4.41
N SER A 295 -17.12 -3.80 5.18
CA SER A 295 -18.50 -4.15 4.81
C SER A 295 -19.23 -2.93 4.25
N TYR A 296 -20.08 -3.15 3.25
CA TYR A 296 -20.83 -2.09 2.56
C TYR A 296 -22.32 -2.42 2.58
N GLU A 297 -23.17 -1.40 2.68
CA GLU A 297 -24.61 -1.56 2.86
C GLU A 297 -25.32 -1.93 1.54
N SER A 298 -24.72 -1.59 0.39
CA SER A 298 -25.27 -1.89 -0.94
C SER A 298 -24.22 -2.31 -1.98
N GLU A 299 -24.66 -2.93 -3.09
CA GLU A 299 -23.78 -3.32 -4.21
C GLU A 299 -23.28 -2.10 -5.01
N GLU A 300 -24.07 -1.01 -5.08
CA GLU A 300 -23.67 0.24 -5.72
C GLU A 300 -22.57 0.96 -4.92
N GLU A 301 -22.74 1.03 -3.60
CA GLU A 301 -21.73 1.59 -2.69
C GLU A 301 -20.44 0.77 -2.72
N LEU A 302 -20.55 -0.57 -2.73
CA LEU A 302 -19.41 -1.48 -2.87
C LEU A 302 -18.61 -1.18 -4.15
N LEU A 303 -19.29 -1.03 -5.29
CA LEU A 303 -18.63 -0.76 -6.57
C LEU A 303 -17.92 0.59 -6.54
N HIS A 304 -18.60 1.63 -6.04
CA HIS A 304 -18.03 2.97 -5.93
C HIS A 304 -16.77 2.99 -5.03
N GLN A 305 -16.82 2.32 -3.88
CA GLN A 305 -15.71 2.29 -2.94
C GLN A 305 -14.58 1.39 -3.43
N GLN A 306 -14.87 0.32 -4.19
CA GLN A 306 -13.84 -0.47 -4.88
C GLN A 306 -13.08 0.36 -5.91
N LEU A 307 -13.79 1.12 -6.76
CA LEU A 307 -13.16 2.02 -7.72
C LEU A 307 -12.29 3.07 -7.02
N ALA A 308 -12.82 3.70 -5.97
CA ALA A 308 -12.08 4.68 -5.16
C ALA A 308 -10.87 4.05 -4.44
N ALA A 309 -10.94 2.78 -4.02
CA ALA A 309 -9.83 2.05 -3.43
C ALA A 309 -8.73 1.70 -4.45
N GLU A 310 -9.08 1.46 -5.71
CA GLU A 310 -8.12 1.13 -6.76
C GLU A 310 -7.21 2.31 -7.14
N ASN A 311 -7.72 3.54 -7.04
CA ASN A 311 -6.98 4.75 -7.41
C ASN A 311 -6.75 5.75 -6.25
N TRP A 312 -7.28 5.54 -5.05
CA TRP A 312 -7.18 6.48 -3.90
C TRP A 312 -7.67 7.88 -4.24
N ASP A 313 -8.87 7.93 -4.80
CA ASP A 313 -9.44 9.15 -5.33
C ASP A 313 -10.17 10.01 -4.29
N LYS A 314 -10.21 9.66 -2.99
CA LYS A 314 -10.84 10.51 -1.96
C LYS A 314 -9.84 11.44 -1.25
N SER A 315 -10.35 12.57 -0.74
CA SER A 315 -9.56 13.61 -0.07
C SER A 315 -8.92 13.12 1.24
N LEU A 316 -9.57 12.22 1.97
CA LEU A 316 -8.98 11.50 3.10
C LEU A 316 -9.04 9.99 2.84
N VAL A 317 -7.89 9.33 2.86
CA VAL A 317 -7.78 7.87 2.74
C VAL A 317 -7.30 7.29 4.06
N VAL A 318 -8.08 6.38 4.65
CA VAL A 318 -7.70 5.61 5.83
C VAL A 318 -7.32 4.21 5.38
N THR A 319 -6.08 3.80 5.64
CA THR A 319 -5.55 2.52 5.19
C THR A 319 -4.62 1.91 6.22
N THR A 320 -4.14 0.69 5.96
CA THR A 320 -3.23 -0.03 6.87
C THR A 320 -1.78 0.06 6.42
N ASN A 321 -0.83 -0.15 7.34
CA ASN A 321 0.58 -0.31 7.01
C ASN A 321 0.79 -1.36 5.91
N VAL A 322 0.06 -2.48 5.98
CA VAL A 322 0.11 -3.56 4.98
C VAL A 322 -0.29 -3.03 3.61
N GLN A 323 -1.49 -2.43 3.48
CA GLN A 323 -1.95 -1.92 2.20
C GLN A 323 -1.06 -0.81 1.65
N PHE A 324 -0.65 0.14 2.50
CA PHE A 324 0.19 1.26 2.10
C PHE A 324 1.54 0.80 1.55
N PHE A 325 2.32 0.05 2.35
CA PHE A 325 3.66 -0.34 1.95
C PHE A 325 3.66 -1.46 0.90
N GLU A 326 2.82 -2.49 1.02
CA GLU A 326 2.79 -3.53 -0.01
C GLU A 326 2.33 -3.01 -1.37
N SER A 327 1.50 -1.95 -1.42
CA SER A 327 1.20 -1.27 -2.68
C SER A 327 2.45 -0.60 -3.26
N LEU A 328 3.21 0.13 -2.42
CA LEU A 328 4.46 0.78 -2.83
C LEU A 328 5.51 -0.22 -3.32
N PHE A 329 5.50 -1.46 -2.83
CA PHE A 329 6.38 -2.55 -3.27
C PHE A 329 5.78 -3.52 -4.28
N SER A 330 4.54 -3.29 -4.73
CA SER A 330 3.89 -4.17 -5.69
C SER A 330 4.47 -4.02 -7.09
N ASN A 331 4.29 -5.07 -7.89
CA ASN A 331 4.49 -5.06 -9.33
C ASN A 331 3.18 -5.23 -10.10
N ARG A 332 2.02 -5.38 -9.45
CA ARG A 332 0.74 -5.67 -10.11
C ARG A 332 -0.02 -4.38 -10.41
N SER A 333 -0.56 -4.26 -11.63
CA SER A 333 -1.36 -3.11 -12.09
C SER A 333 -2.41 -2.68 -11.05
N SER A 334 -3.24 -3.61 -10.57
CA SER A 334 -4.32 -3.32 -9.62
C SER A 334 -3.85 -2.70 -8.30
N LYS A 335 -2.68 -3.10 -7.79
CA LYS A 335 -2.10 -2.52 -6.56
C LYS A 335 -1.34 -1.21 -6.83
N CYS A 336 -0.73 -1.09 -8.03
CA CYS A 336 0.07 0.07 -8.38
C CYS A 336 -0.76 1.28 -8.85
N ARG A 337 -2.01 1.11 -9.31
CA ARG A 337 -2.84 2.21 -9.85
C ARG A 337 -2.95 3.42 -8.91
N LYS A 338 -3.05 3.20 -7.61
CA LYS A 338 -3.15 4.24 -6.58
C LYS A 338 -1.87 5.02 -6.26
N LEU A 339 -0.68 4.53 -6.64
CA LEU A 339 0.58 5.07 -6.09
C LEU A 339 0.85 6.52 -6.47
N HIS A 340 0.56 6.93 -7.71
CA HIS A 340 0.76 8.32 -8.14
C HIS A 340 -0.10 9.31 -7.32
N ASN A 341 -1.23 8.85 -6.77
CA ASN A 341 -2.05 9.62 -5.85
C ASN A 341 -1.46 9.72 -4.43
N ILE A 342 -0.30 9.14 -4.14
CA ILE A 342 0.42 9.44 -2.90
C ILE A 342 1.23 10.73 -3.03
N ALA A 343 1.60 11.14 -4.25
CA ALA A 343 2.28 12.40 -4.48
C ALA A 343 1.41 13.58 -4.06
N ASN A 344 2.06 14.67 -3.62
CA ASN A 344 1.42 15.90 -3.17
C ASN A 344 0.42 15.66 -2.02
N SER A 345 0.77 14.86 -1.01
CA SER A 345 -0.14 14.51 0.10
C SER A 345 0.50 14.64 1.49
N VAL A 346 -0.35 14.70 2.53
CA VAL A 346 0.09 14.47 3.92
C VAL A 346 -0.16 13.02 4.28
N VAL A 347 0.89 12.28 4.64
CA VAL A 347 0.81 10.89 5.09
C VAL A 347 1.04 10.80 6.59
N ILE A 348 0.01 10.44 7.34
CA ILE A 348 0.08 10.21 8.78
C ILE A 348 0.32 8.71 9.02
N PHE A 349 1.38 8.36 9.74
CA PHE A 349 1.62 7.02 10.24
C PHE A 349 1.29 6.96 11.72
N ASP A 350 0.12 6.41 12.04
CA ASP A 350 -0.28 6.20 13.42
C ASP A 350 0.44 5.01 14.05
N GLU A 351 0.71 5.12 15.34
CA GLU A 351 1.51 4.18 16.12
C GLU A 351 2.80 3.78 15.40
N ALA A 352 3.61 4.76 14.98
CA ALA A 352 4.83 4.55 14.19
C ALA A 352 5.83 3.53 14.79
N GLN A 353 5.76 3.25 16.10
CA GLN A 353 6.53 2.18 16.76
C GLN A 353 6.15 0.76 16.27
N MET A 354 5.00 0.61 15.63
CA MET A 354 4.48 -0.66 15.09
C MET A 354 4.92 -0.94 13.66
N LEU A 355 5.77 -0.10 13.06
CA LEU A 355 6.35 -0.40 11.75
C LEU A 355 7.12 -1.75 11.80
N PRO A 356 7.04 -2.55 10.72
CA PRO A 356 7.58 -3.90 10.71
C PRO A 356 9.12 -3.88 10.79
N VAL A 357 9.68 -4.37 11.89
CA VAL A 357 11.13 -4.31 12.15
C VAL A 357 11.95 -4.98 11.04
N ASN A 358 11.49 -6.10 10.48
CA ASN A 358 12.17 -6.83 9.39
C ASN A 358 12.20 -6.05 8.06
N TYR A 359 11.31 -5.08 7.89
CA TYR A 359 11.11 -4.29 6.68
C TYR A 359 11.24 -2.78 6.97
N LEU A 360 11.85 -2.42 8.10
CA LEU A 360 11.89 -1.04 8.55
C LEU A 360 12.72 -0.17 7.60
N SER A 361 13.84 -0.69 7.11
CA SER A 361 14.70 0.00 6.14
C SER A 361 13.95 0.31 4.83
N PRO A 362 13.31 -0.66 4.15
CA PRO A 362 12.51 -0.35 2.96
C PRO A 362 11.32 0.59 3.24
N CYS A 363 10.64 0.49 4.39
CA CYS A 363 9.58 1.42 4.76
C CYS A 363 10.09 2.87 4.92
N VAL A 364 11.17 3.06 5.68
CA VAL A 364 11.80 4.38 5.89
C VAL A 364 12.30 4.95 4.57
N ARG A 365 12.87 4.10 3.71
CA ARG A 365 13.34 4.52 2.39
C ARG A 365 12.19 4.96 1.49
N ALA A 366 11.07 4.25 1.50
CA ALA A 366 9.86 4.65 0.77
C ALA A 366 9.29 5.98 1.27
N ILE A 367 9.22 6.19 2.59
CA ILE A 367 8.79 7.47 3.18
C ILE A 367 9.73 8.61 2.73
N SER A 368 11.04 8.35 2.70
CA SER A 368 12.04 9.33 2.29
C SER A 368 11.87 9.74 0.82
N GLU A 369 11.62 8.77 -0.07
CA GLU A 369 11.31 9.06 -1.48
C GLU A 369 10.09 9.98 -1.60
N LEU A 370 8.99 9.65 -0.92
CA LEU A 370 7.76 10.46 -0.94
C LEU A 370 7.99 11.92 -0.56
N ILE A 371 8.87 12.15 0.43
CA ILE A 371 9.23 13.49 0.89
C ILE A 371 10.15 14.19 -0.12
N CYS A 372 11.23 13.52 -0.54
CA CYS A 372 12.28 14.14 -1.35
C CYS A 372 11.84 14.40 -2.80
N ASN A 373 11.04 13.50 -3.38
CA ASN A 373 10.80 13.44 -4.83
C ASN A 373 9.33 13.56 -5.22
N TYR A 374 8.37 13.47 -4.28
CA TYR A 374 6.94 13.43 -4.59
C TYR A 374 6.12 14.46 -3.82
N HIS A 375 6.77 15.49 -3.26
CA HIS A 375 6.12 16.63 -2.61
C HIS A 375 5.15 16.26 -1.50
N SER A 376 5.43 15.17 -0.77
CA SER A 376 4.59 14.72 0.34
C SER A 376 5.21 15.07 1.69
N THR A 377 4.34 15.27 2.69
CA THR A 377 4.74 15.45 4.09
C THR A 377 4.39 14.20 4.87
N ALA A 378 5.30 13.70 5.70
CA ALA A 378 5.03 12.55 6.56
C ALA A 378 4.94 12.96 8.03
N VAL A 379 3.99 12.37 8.77
CA VAL A 379 3.79 12.61 10.20
C VAL A 379 3.80 11.29 10.95
N LEU A 380 4.84 11.03 11.75
CA LEU A 380 4.96 9.84 12.59
C LEU A 380 4.29 10.10 13.93
N CYS A 381 3.12 9.52 14.15
CA CYS A 381 2.35 9.70 15.39
C CYS A 381 2.55 8.51 16.32
N THR A 382 2.78 8.76 17.61
CA THR A 382 3.05 7.69 18.58
C THR A 382 2.95 8.17 20.02
N ALA A 383 2.64 7.26 20.95
CA ALA A 383 2.82 7.52 22.37
C ALA A 383 4.26 7.26 22.85
N THR A 384 5.03 6.43 22.15
CA THR A 384 6.39 5.97 22.49
C THR A 384 7.27 6.07 21.26
N GLN A 385 7.98 7.20 21.11
CA GLN A 385 8.69 7.48 19.87
C GLN A 385 9.84 6.49 19.62
N PRO A 386 9.81 5.74 18.51
CA PRO A 386 10.95 4.92 18.10
C PRO A 386 12.11 5.80 17.62
N SER A 387 13.35 5.35 17.78
CA SER A 387 14.57 6.03 17.32
C SER A 387 14.77 5.94 15.80
N LEU A 388 13.76 6.28 15.02
CA LEU A 388 13.79 6.19 13.55
C LEU A 388 14.68 7.25 12.91
N ASN A 389 14.94 8.37 13.59
CA ASN A 389 15.75 9.48 13.07
C ASN A 389 17.15 9.04 12.62
N LYS A 390 17.72 7.99 13.23
CA LYS A 390 19.04 7.43 12.84
C LYS A 390 18.99 6.54 11.61
N ILE A 391 17.79 6.09 11.22
CA ILE A 391 17.55 5.19 10.07
C ILE A 391 17.16 6.01 8.84
N PHE A 392 16.52 7.17 9.03
CA PHE A 392 16.25 8.09 7.93
C PHE A 392 17.56 8.54 7.26
N PRO A 393 17.57 8.63 5.93
CA PRO A 393 18.74 9.08 5.18
C PRO A 393 18.95 10.59 5.44
N GLY A 394 20.20 11.06 5.30
CA GLY A 394 20.58 12.41 5.74
C GLY A 394 19.87 13.56 5.03
N GLU A 395 19.27 13.28 3.88
CA GLU A 395 18.44 14.17 3.08
C GLU A 395 17.11 14.54 3.78
N VAL A 396 16.67 13.75 4.78
CA VAL A 396 15.41 13.96 5.49
C VAL A 396 15.67 14.46 6.91
N GLN A 397 15.28 15.71 7.20
CA GLN A 397 15.33 16.27 8.55
C GLN A 397 14.01 16.07 9.30
N VAL A 398 14.10 15.52 10.51
CA VAL A 398 12.95 15.28 11.39
C VAL A 398 12.66 16.50 12.25
N LYS A 399 11.41 16.97 12.26
CA LYS A 399 10.92 18.06 13.13
C LYS A 399 9.92 17.53 14.15
N GLU A 400 10.06 17.92 15.41
CA GLU A 400 9.07 17.58 16.44
C GLU A 400 7.88 18.55 16.41
N SER A 401 6.65 18.00 16.39
CA SER A 401 5.42 18.79 16.26
C SER A 401 4.86 19.29 17.59
N CYS A 402 5.14 18.61 18.70
CA CYS A 402 4.64 18.96 20.03
C CYS A 402 5.68 18.60 21.09
N ASN A 403 6.06 19.56 21.95
CA ASN A 403 7.01 19.31 23.02
C ASN A 403 6.35 18.61 24.23
N ASN A 404 6.93 17.48 24.61
CA ASN A 404 6.95 16.84 25.93
C ASN A 404 5.70 17.00 26.84
N THR A 405 4.67 16.17 26.63
CA THR A 405 3.43 16.15 27.44
C THR A 405 3.33 14.97 28.42
N ARG A 406 4.39 14.16 28.56
CA ARG A 406 4.36 12.89 29.30
C ARG A 406 4.53 13.00 30.82
N GLU A 407 4.83 14.18 31.36
CA GLU A 407 5.18 14.39 32.77
C GLU A 407 4.12 13.89 33.79
N ASN A 408 2.88 13.62 33.36
CA ASN A 408 1.78 13.19 34.24
C ASN A 408 1.22 11.78 33.94
N CYS A 409 1.90 10.94 33.16
CA CYS A 409 1.41 9.60 32.82
C CYS A 409 1.86 8.54 33.83
N LYS A 410 0.92 7.73 34.35
CA LYS A 410 1.24 6.54 35.15
C LYS A 410 1.48 5.34 34.24
N THR A 411 2.69 4.79 34.24
CA THR A 411 3.05 3.60 33.47
C THR A 411 2.90 2.35 34.32
N LYS A 412 2.22 1.32 33.80
CA LYS A 412 2.08 0.00 34.45
C LYS A 412 2.77 -1.05 33.59
N PHE A 413 3.49 -1.97 34.24
CA PHE A 413 4.20 -3.06 33.58
C PHE A 413 3.52 -4.39 33.90
N PHE A 414 3.34 -5.21 32.88
CA PHE A 414 2.88 -6.58 33.00
C PHE A 414 4.03 -7.49 32.56
N ALA A 415 4.44 -8.38 33.45
CA ALA A 415 5.45 -9.40 33.14
C ALA A 415 4.76 -10.76 33.19
N PHE A 416 4.95 -11.57 32.14
CA PHE A 416 4.54 -12.96 32.18
C PHE A 416 5.38 -13.69 33.23
N THR A 417 4.73 -14.26 34.25
CA THR A 417 5.37 -15.26 35.10
C THR A 417 5.66 -16.47 34.21
N LYS A 418 6.93 -16.87 34.12
CA LYS A 418 7.32 -18.10 33.44
C LYS A 418 6.62 -19.26 34.14
N SER A 419 5.56 -19.80 33.54
CA SER A 419 5.11 -21.17 33.80
C SER A 419 5.80 -22.08 32.79
N ASP A 420 6.13 -23.30 33.19
CA ASP A 420 6.77 -24.30 32.32
C ASP A 420 5.88 -24.73 31.13
N GLU A 421 4.62 -24.27 31.10
CA GLU A 421 3.62 -24.63 30.10
C GLU A 421 3.58 -23.69 28.88
N PHE A 422 4.19 -22.48 28.95
CA PHE A 422 4.09 -21.49 27.86
C PHE A 422 5.37 -21.36 27.03
N ARG A 423 5.27 -21.67 25.73
CA ARG A 423 6.37 -21.50 24.77
C ARG A 423 6.37 -20.09 24.19
N VAL A 424 7.38 -19.29 24.53
CA VAL A 424 7.53 -17.92 23.99
C VAL A 424 7.76 -17.96 22.47
N PRO A 425 6.94 -17.27 21.66
CA PRO A 425 7.15 -17.13 20.22
C PRO A 425 8.55 -16.59 19.89
N SER A 426 9.17 -17.09 18.81
CA SER A 426 10.52 -16.67 18.39
C SER A 426 10.64 -15.16 18.20
N VAL A 427 9.59 -14.53 17.66
CA VAL A 427 9.49 -13.09 17.40
C VAL A 427 9.61 -12.25 18.67
N LEU A 428 9.19 -12.77 19.83
CA LEU A 428 9.24 -12.04 21.11
C LEU A 428 10.56 -12.22 21.87
N LYS A 429 11.41 -13.17 21.49
CA LYS A 429 12.66 -13.47 22.21
C LYS A 429 13.60 -12.27 22.26
N GLN A 430 13.78 -11.58 21.13
CA GLN A 430 14.66 -10.41 21.06
C GLN A 430 14.10 -9.21 21.83
N PRO A 431 12.82 -8.78 21.64
CA PRO A 431 12.20 -7.76 22.49
C PRO A 431 12.36 -8.02 24.00
N ILE A 432 12.15 -9.28 24.44
CA ILE A 432 12.33 -9.67 25.84
C ILE A 432 13.79 -9.49 26.28
N ALA A 433 14.75 -10.00 25.51
CA ALA A 433 16.16 -9.88 25.85
C ALA A 433 16.64 -8.42 25.94
N VAL A 434 16.17 -7.54 25.04
CA VAL A 434 16.48 -6.10 25.09
C VAL A 434 15.82 -5.46 26.32
N THR A 435 14.56 -5.80 26.60
CA THR A 435 13.84 -5.31 27.79
C THR A 435 14.58 -5.67 29.08
N GLU A 436 15.05 -6.91 29.22
CA GLU A 436 15.84 -7.34 30.39
C GLU A 436 17.11 -6.50 30.58
N GLN A 437 17.77 -6.10 29.49
CA GLN A 437 18.94 -5.22 29.57
C GLN A 437 18.57 -3.80 30.02
N ILE A 438 17.45 -3.26 29.53
CA ILE A 438 16.95 -1.94 29.92
C ILE A 438 16.56 -1.95 31.41
N CYS A 439 15.87 -2.98 31.89
CA CYS A 439 15.52 -3.15 33.31
C CYS A 439 16.74 -3.23 34.23
N ARG A 440 17.89 -3.73 33.75
CA ARG A 440 19.14 -3.75 34.53
C ARG A 440 19.82 -2.38 34.60
N LYS A 441 19.65 -1.54 33.57
CA LYS A 441 20.32 -0.25 33.45
C LYS A 441 19.51 0.90 34.06
N TYR A 442 18.19 0.88 33.90
CA TYR A 442 17.29 1.95 34.29
C TYR A 442 16.42 1.54 35.46
N LYS A 443 16.38 2.38 36.50
CA LYS A 443 15.43 2.23 37.63
C LYS A 443 14.00 2.57 37.21
N ASP A 444 13.85 3.62 36.41
CA ASP A 444 12.59 3.98 35.77
C ASP A 444 12.67 3.66 34.27
N ILE A 445 12.17 2.49 33.90
CA ILE A 445 12.12 2.04 32.51
C ILE A 445 11.01 2.75 31.69
N SER A 446 10.18 3.59 32.33
CA SER A 446 9.17 4.41 31.64
C SER A 446 9.67 5.79 31.21
N SER A 447 10.88 6.15 31.66
CA SER A 447 11.58 7.36 31.24
C SER A 447 11.81 7.39 29.73
N LEU A 448 11.85 8.59 29.14
CA LEU A 448 12.09 8.76 27.71
C LEU A 448 13.45 8.19 27.30
N GLU A 449 14.45 8.33 28.17
CA GLU A 449 15.80 7.81 27.98
C GLU A 449 15.80 6.27 27.88
N ALA A 450 15.07 5.59 28.77
CA ALA A 450 14.98 4.13 28.77
C ALA A 450 14.25 3.59 27.53
N ILE A 451 13.14 4.25 27.13
CA ILE A 451 12.36 3.87 25.95
C ILE A 451 13.16 4.13 24.67
N HIS A 452 13.84 5.27 24.60
CA HIS A 452 14.70 5.60 23.48
C HIS A 452 15.82 4.56 23.32
N GLU A 453 16.53 4.23 24.41
CA GLU A 453 17.60 3.21 24.35
C GLU A 453 17.05 1.81 24.05
N TYR A 454 15.84 1.47 24.51
CA TYR A 454 15.18 0.22 24.14
C TYR A 454 15.06 0.08 22.62
N PHE A 455 14.51 1.09 21.94
CA PHE A 455 14.35 1.07 20.49
C PHE A 455 15.69 1.15 19.76
N GLU A 456 16.64 1.97 20.23
CA GLU A 456 17.99 1.99 19.67
C GLU A 456 18.63 0.60 19.71
N ARG A 457 18.58 -0.09 20.85
CA ARG A 457 19.12 -1.44 20.96
C ARG A 457 18.36 -2.41 20.06
N LEU A 458 17.03 -2.36 20.06
CA LEU A 458 16.20 -3.23 19.23
C LEU A 458 16.56 -3.13 17.75
N TYR A 459 16.81 -1.92 17.24
CA TYR A 459 17.18 -1.66 15.85
C TYR A 459 18.67 -1.90 15.57
N CYS A 460 19.58 -1.47 16.46
CA CYS A 460 21.02 -1.70 16.31
C CYS A 460 21.37 -3.18 16.32
N PHE A 461 20.72 -3.99 17.18
CA PHE A 461 20.93 -5.45 17.18
C PHE A 461 20.42 -6.11 15.89
N LYS A 462 19.48 -5.48 15.18
CA LYS A 462 18.99 -5.97 13.90
C LYS A 462 19.95 -5.63 12.76
N GLY A 463 20.53 -4.42 12.72
CA GLY A 463 21.50 -4.04 11.69
C GLY A 463 20.97 -4.28 10.26
N GLU A 464 21.64 -5.13 9.49
CA GLU A 464 21.19 -5.59 8.16
C GLU A 464 19.81 -6.28 8.19
N GLY A 465 19.42 -6.88 9.32
CA GLY A 465 18.12 -7.51 9.53
C GLY A 465 16.92 -6.54 9.58
N LEU A 466 17.14 -5.23 9.42
CA LEU A 466 16.09 -4.23 9.16
C LEU A 466 15.61 -4.24 7.69
N ASP A 467 16.38 -4.88 6.81
CA ASP A 467 16.02 -5.21 5.43
C ASP A 467 16.20 -6.72 5.23
N ALA A 468 15.35 -7.52 5.89
CA ALA A 468 15.54 -8.97 6.02
C ALA A 468 15.54 -9.73 4.68
N LYS A 469 15.05 -9.10 3.61
CA LYS A 469 15.03 -9.63 2.23
C LYS A 469 15.95 -8.85 1.29
N GLU A 470 16.77 -7.94 1.81
CA GLU A 470 17.69 -7.11 1.05
C GLU A 470 17.00 -6.28 -0.05
N ILE A 471 15.72 -5.91 0.13
CA ILE A 471 14.89 -5.21 -0.86
C ILE A 471 15.54 -3.89 -1.30
N VAL A 472 16.08 -3.13 -0.35
CA VAL A 472 16.76 -1.87 -0.66
C VAL A 472 18.02 -2.14 -1.46
N SER A 473 18.86 -3.09 -1.03
CA SER A 473 20.10 -3.41 -1.74
C SER A 473 19.84 -3.92 -3.16
N GLN A 474 18.86 -4.81 -3.32
CA GLN A 474 18.41 -5.34 -4.61
C GLN A 474 18.06 -4.22 -5.61
N PHE A 475 17.35 -3.18 -5.16
CA PHE A 475 17.04 -2.03 -6.04
C PHE A 475 18.23 -1.10 -6.25
N GLU A 476 19.05 -0.87 -5.23
CA GLU A 476 20.25 -0.04 -5.35
C GLU A 476 21.27 -0.59 -6.35
N ASP A 477 21.37 -1.92 -6.46
CA ASP A 477 22.25 -2.57 -7.43
C ASP A 477 21.69 -2.57 -8.87
N GLY A 478 20.39 -2.27 -9.03
CA GLY A 478 19.73 -2.15 -10.33
C GLY A 478 20.32 -1.07 -11.24
N VAL A 479 20.91 -0.01 -10.69
CA VAL A 479 21.58 1.05 -11.48
C VAL A 479 22.81 0.51 -12.21
N LYS A 480 23.54 -0.42 -11.58
CA LYS A 480 24.75 -1.00 -12.16
C LYS A 480 24.42 -1.97 -13.29
N THR A 481 23.32 -2.70 -13.16
CA THR A 481 22.92 -3.78 -14.07
C THR A 481 21.87 -3.36 -15.09
N SER A 482 21.24 -2.20 -14.91
CA SER A 482 20.02 -1.80 -15.63
C SER A 482 18.90 -2.85 -15.51
N SER A 483 18.88 -3.59 -14.39
CA SER A 483 17.95 -4.69 -14.15
C SER A 483 17.36 -4.59 -12.74
N TYR A 484 16.08 -4.27 -12.67
CA TYR A 484 15.34 -4.08 -11.43
C TYR A 484 14.45 -5.30 -11.12
N PRO A 485 14.47 -5.83 -9.88
CA PRO A 485 13.74 -7.04 -9.48
C PRO A 485 12.32 -6.77 -8.96
N PHE A 486 11.49 -6.05 -9.73
CA PHE A 486 10.13 -5.69 -9.30
C PHE A 486 9.28 -6.90 -8.88
N GLU A 487 9.27 -7.96 -9.69
CA GLU A 487 8.48 -9.18 -9.39
C GLU A 487 8.98 -9.90 -8.13
N THR A 488 10.30 -10.04 -7.98
CA THR A 488 10.91 -10.66 -6.80
C THR A 488 10.63 -9.84 -5.55
N ALA A 489 10.91 -8.53 -5.58
CA ALA A 489 10.69 -7.63 -4.45
C ALA A 489 9.21 -7.58 -4.02
N ALA A 490 8.27 -7.60 -4.98
CA ALA A 490 6.84 -7.66 -4.68
C ALA A 490 6.40 -8.96 -4.01
N ASN A 491 7.07 -10.07 -4.31
CA ASN A 491 6.81 -11.36 -3.67
C ASN A 491 7.42 -11.46 -2.27
N GLU A 492 8.59 -10.86 -2.08
CA GLU A 492 9.36 -10.89 -0.85
C GLU A 492 8.90 -9.86 0.19
N PHE A 493 8.53 -8.65 -0.23
CA PHE A 493 8.02 -7.61 0.66
C PHE A 493 6.58 -7.95 1.09
N ARG A 494 6.45 -8.68 2.21
CA ARG A 494 5.17 -8.98 2.85
C ARG A 494 5.24 -8.64 4.32
N ILE A 495 4.51 -7.60 4.74
CA ILE A 495 4.57 -7.12 6.13
C ILE A 495 4.07 -8.20 7.10
N ILE A 496 3.05 -8.95 6.67
CA ILE A 496 2.60 -10.13 7.37
C ILE A 496 3.17 -11.35 6.63
N GLU A 497 4.33 -11.84 7.07
CA GLU A 497 5.04 -12.98 6.44
C GLU A 497 4.35 -14.34 6.64
N ASN A 498 3.15 -14.34 7.22
CA ASN A 498 2.50 -15.56 7.62
C ASN A 498 1.64 -16.06 6.47
N LYS A 499 2.09 -17.14 5.81
CA LYS A 499 1.20 -18.03 5.05
C LYS A 499 0.27 -18.72 6.04
N THR A 500 -0.65 -17.96 6.63
CA THR A 500 -1.74 -18.56 7.37
C THR A 500 -2.61 -19.30 6.36
N LYS A 501 -3.06 -20.48 6.76
CA LYS A 501 -4.08 -21.23 6.05
C LYS A 501 -5.39 -20.99 6.77
N THR A 502 -6.46 -20.92 6.01
CA THR A 502 -7.78 -20.59 6.53
C THR A 502 -8.53 -21.87 6.86
N ILE A 503 -8.96 -22.02 8.10
CA ILE A 503 -9.79 -23.13 8.56
C ILE A 503 -11.21 -22.61 8.80
N LEU A 504 -12.18 -23.14 8.05
CA LEU A 504 -13.61 -22.87 8.25
C LEU A 504 -14.11 -23.66 9.46
N ILE A 505 -14.75 -22.95 10.39
CA ILE A 505 -15.39 -23.49 11.59
C ILE A 505 -16.90 -23.58 11.32
N CYS A 506 -17.38 -24.79 11.03
CA CYS A 506 -18.78 -25.04 10.67
C CYS A 506 -19.65 -25.31 11.91
N GLN A 507 -19.52 -24.49 12.95
CA GLN A 507 -20.32 -24.63 14.18
C GLN A 507 -21.72 -24.03 13.99
N GLU A 508 -21.80 -22.91 13.28
CA GLU A 508 -23.06 -22.23 12.95
C GLU A 508 -23.65 -22.75 11.64
N GLU A 509 -24.98 -22.76 11.54
CA GLU A 509 -25.73 -23.26 10.36
C GLU A 509 -25.33 -22.51 9.08
N GLU A 510 -25.17 -21.19 9.18
CA GLU A 510 -24.77 -20.36 8.04
C GLU A 510 -23.32 -20.63 7.60
N GLY A 511 -22.40 -20.82 8.56
CA GLY A 511 -21.02 -21.22 8.29
C GLY A 511 -20.94 -22.57 7.56
N ALA A 512 -21.74 -23.55 7.98
CA ALA A 512 -21.84 -24.85 7.32
C ALA A 512 -22.38 -24.73 5.87
N ARG A 513 -23.40 -23.88 5.65
CA ARG A 513 -23.95 -23.62 4.31
C ARG A 513 -22.93 -23.00 3.36
N LEU A 514 -22.11 -22.08 3.86
CA LEU A 514 -21.05 -21.44 3.08
C LEU A 514 -19.90 -22.43 2.78
N ALA A 515 -19.56 -23.31 3.73
CA ALA A 515 -18.56 -24.36 3.52
C ALA A 515 -18.96 -25.35 2.41
N GLU A 516 -20.24 -25.72 2.29
CA GLU A 516 -20.73 -26.55 1.19
C GLU A 516 -20.49 -25.91 -0.19
N LYS A 517 -20.74 -24.60 -0.33
CA LYS A 517 -20.42 -23.87 -1.57
C LYS A 517 -18.92 -23.91 -1.87
N MET A 518 -18.09 -23.83 -0.83
CA MET A 518 -16.63 -23.95 -0.97
C MET A 518 -16.21 -25.38 -1.37
N ARG A 519 -16.87 -26.43 -0.87
CA ARG A 519 -16.64 -27.83 -1.29
C ARG A 519 -16.97 -28.06 -2.76
N LEU A 520 -17.98 -27.37 -3.29
CA LEU A 520 -18.34 -27.39 -4.71
C LEU A 520 -17.36 -26.63 -5.63
N GLY A 521 -16.26 -26.09 -5.09
CA GLY A 521 -15.24 -25.37 -5.85
C GLY A 521 -15.60 -23.91 -6.18
N LEU A 522 -16.70 -23.37 -5.63
CA LEU A 522 -17.05 -21.97 -5.84
C LEU A 522 -16.09 -21.06 -5.07
N ARG A 523 -15.53 -20.04 -5.72
CA ARG A 523 -14.56 -19.10 -5.15
C ARG A 523 -14.85 -17.65 -5.59
N THR A 524 -16.09 -17.20 -5.45
CA THR A 524 -16.44 -15.81 -5.79
C THR A 524 -15.98 -14.85 -4.69
N ARG A 525 -15.66 -13.59 -5.03
CA ARG A 525 -15.27 -12.57 -4.04
C ARG A 525 -16.30 -12.41 -2.91
N LYS A 526 -17.59 -12.43 -3.26
CA LYS A 526 -18.70 -12.36 -2.30
C LYS A 526 -18.69 -13.55 -1.34
N LEU A 527 -18.56 -14.78 -1.87
CA LEU A 527 -18.50 -15.99 -1.04
C LEU A 527 -17.30 -16.00 -0.10
N LEU A 528 -16.11 -15.64 -0.58
CA LEU A 528 -14.90 -15.58 0.24
C LEU A 528 -15.03 -14.56 1.39
N ARG A 529 -15.71 -13.44 1.14
CA ARG A 529 -16.02 -12.44 2.16
C ARG A 529 -17.00 -12.98 3.20
N ASP A 530 -18.10 -13.60 2.76
CA ASP A 530 -19.12 -14.14 3.66
C ASP A 530 -18.56 -15.28 4.54
N VAL A 531 -17.69 -16.12 3.96
CA VAL A 531 -16.96 -17.19 4.65
C VAL A 531 -16.00 -16.67 5.72
N GLY A 532 -15.46 -15.45 5.55
CA GLY A 532 -14.48 -14.84 6.46
C GLY A 532 -14.92 -14.77 7.92
N ASN A 533 -16.22 -14.58 8.17
CA ASN A 533 -16.79 -14.52 9.52
C ASN A 533 -16.75 -15.86 10.27
N TYR A 534 -16.58 -16.97 9.54
CA TYR A 534 -16.60 -18.33 10.06
C TYR A 534 -15.22 -18.99 9.98
N CYS A 535 -14.16 -18.20 9.86
CA CYS A 535 -12.82 -18.69 9.59
C CYS A 535 -11.84 -18.35 10.70
N VAL A 536 -10.92 -19.28 10.98
CA VAL A 536 -9.73 -19.05 11.79
C VAL A 536 -8.50 -19.18 10.91
N SER A 537 -7.61 -18.21 10.98
CA SER A 537 -6.30 -18.26 10.33
C SER A 537 -5.28 -18.95 11.23
N VAL A 538 -4.67 -20.02 10.76
CA VAL A 538 -3.61 -20.74 11.48
C VAL A 538 -2.30 -20.73 10.72
N TYR A 539 -1.17 -20.77 11.42
CA TYR A 539 0.14 -20.84 10.78
C TYR A 539 0.31 -22.15 10.01
N GLU A 540 1.05 -22.11 8.90
CA GLU A 540 1.29 -23.28 8.03
C GLU A 540 1.79 -24.52 8.81
N LYS A 541 2.62 -24.32 9.83
CA LYS A 541 3.11 -25.40 10.67
C LYS A 541 1.99 -26.07 11.47
N ASP A 542 1.11 -25.27 12.06
CA ASP A 542 -0.01 -25.75 12.87
C ASP A 542 -1.09 -26.36 11.98
N PHE A 543 -1.34 -25.75 10.82
CA PHE A 543 -2.18 -26.34 9.77
C PHE A 543 -1.69 -27.72 9.35
N LYS A 544 -0.38 -27.87 9.07
CA LYS A 544 0.23 -29.17 8.74
C LYS A 544 0.09 -30.17 9.87
N ALA A 545 0.21 -29.74 11.13
CA ALA A 545 0.03 -30.61 12.29
C ALA A 545 -1.43 -31.09 12.43
N LEU A 546 -2.40 -30.18 12.31
CA LEU A 546 -3.83 -30.50 12.35
C LEU A 546 -4.24 -31.40 11.18
N ASN A 547 -3.73 -31.12 9.97
CA ASN A 547 -3.98 -31.95 8.79
C ASN A 547 -3.36 -33.36 8.95
N ALA A 548 -2.12 -33.45 9.45
CA ALA A 548 -1.48 -34.74 9.73
C ALA A 548 -2.20 -35.56 10.81
N ALA A 549 -2.87 -34.89 11.75
CA ALA A 549 -3.73 -35.50 12.74
C ALA A 549 -5.14 -35.85 12.21
N GLY A 550 -5.42 -35.65 10.92
CA GLY A 550 -6.72 -35.94 10.31
C GLY A 550 -7.86 -35.02 10.77
N LYS A 551 -7.55 -33.88 11.40
CA LYS A 551 -8.55 -32.94 11.96
C LYS A 551 -9.15 -32.00 10.92
N LEU A 552 -8.54 -31.92 9.73
CA LEU A 552 -8.93 -31.00 8.67
C LEU A 552 -9.43 -31.76 7.42
N GLU A 553 -10.37 -31.14 6.72
CA GLU A 553 -10.74 -31.46 5.34
C GLU A 553 -10.16 -30.37 4.44
N VAL A 554 -9.03 -30.66 3.78
CA VAL A 554 -8.38 -29.68 2.89
C VAL A 554 -9.19 -29.54 1.61
N LEU A 555 -9.62 -28.31 1.31
CA LEU A 555 -10.40 -28.01 0.10
C LEU A 555 -9.48 -27.63 -1.07
N ASP A 556 -8.47 -26.81 -0.79
CA ASP A 556 -7.47 -26.35 -1.77
C ASP A 556 -6.18 -25.92 -1.07
N GLU A 557 -5.30 -25.22 -1.78
CA GLU A 557 -4.05 -24.76 -1.20
C GLU A 557 -4.26 -23.79 -0.02
N GLU A 558 -5.32 -23.00 0.04
CA GLU A 558 -5.52 -21.94 1.04
C GLU A 558 -6.55 -22.29 2.12
N PHE A 559 -7.55 -23.12 1.79
CA PHE A 559 -8.70 -23.38 2.66
C PHE A 559 -8.81 -24.84 3.10
N ALA A 560 -9.24 -25.03 4.34
CA ALA A 560 -9.70 -26.31 4.87
C ALA A 560 -10.96 -26.11 5.74
N VAL A 561 -11.71 -27.18 5.95
CA VAL A 561 -12.82 -27.21 6.91
C VAL A 561 -12.39 -28.00 8.15
N LEU A 562 -12.72 -27.50 9.35
CA LEU A 562 -12.54 -28.23 10.59
C LEU A 562 -13.52 -29.40 10.65
N ARG A 563 -13.02 -30.63 10.82
CA ARG A 563 -13.89 -31.82 10.86
C ARG A 563 -14.63 -31.99 12.18
N ASN A 564 -13.96 -31.67 13.29
CA ASN A 564 -14.55 -31.72 14.62
C ASN A 564 -14.61 -30.31 15.22
N CYS A 565 -15.81 -29.74 15.26
CA CYS A 565 -16.06 -28.40 15.80
C CYS A 565 -15.82 -28.31 17.32
N GLU A 566 -15.75 -29.43 18.06
CA GLU A 566 -15.37 -29.43 19.49
C GLU A 566 -13.92 -28.97 19.73
N LEU A 567 -13.09 -28.96 18.67
CA LEU A 567 -11.75 -28.39 18.71
C LEU A 567 -11.76 -26.85 18.63
N TYR A 568 -12.93 -26.22 18.59
CA TYR A 568 -13.09 -24.78 18.65
C TYR A 568 -13.99 -24.43 19.84
N SER A 569 -13.59 -23.43 20.60
CA SER A 569 -14.37 -22.86 21.70
C SER A 569 -14.42 -21.34 21.54
N GLU A 570 -15.54 -20.72 21.88
CA GLU A 570 -15.66 -19.24 21.88
C GLU A 570 -14.69 -18.57 22.88
N ASP A 571 -14.35 -19.25 23.98
CA ASP A 571 -13.51 -18.68 25.04
C ASP A 571 -12.01 -18.69 24.71
N VAL A 572 -11.54 -19.71 23.97
CA VAL A 572 -10.10 -19.95 23.73
C VAL A 572 -9.73 -20.10 22.25
N GLY A 573 -10.72 -20.12 21.35
CA GLY A 573 -10.54 -20.31 19.92
C GLY A 573 -10.24 -21.75 19.52
N LEU A 574 -9.49 -21.92 18.42
CA LEU A 574 -9.11 -23.23 17.89
C LEU A 574 -8.02 -23.88 18.75
N ILE A 575 -8.30 -25.07 19.27
CA ILE A 575 -7.40 -25.87 20.10
C ILE A 575 -6.43 -26.65 19.22
N ILE A 576 -5.17 -26.22 19.22
CA ILE A 576 -4.07 -26.85 18.48
C ILE A 576 -3.42 -27.90 19.38
N ASP A 577 -4.12 -29.00 19.64
CA ASP A 577 -3.51 -30.17 20.28
C ASP A 577 -3.10 -31.17 19.19
N ALA A 578 -1.79 -31.28 18.97
CA ALA A 578 -1.21 -32.26 18.05
C ALA A 578 -0.22 -33.13 18.83
N SER A 579 -0.70 -33.82 19.86
CA SER A 579 -0.01 -34.98 20.39
C SER A 579 0.21 -35.98 19.25
N ARG A 580 1.48 -36.33 19.01
CA ARG A 580 1.85 -37.30 17.98
C ARG A 580 1.29 -38.68 18.37
N GLY A 581 0.24 -39.10 17.69
CA GLY A 581 -0.11 -40.50 17.52
C GLY A 581 -1.34 -40.95 18.29
N ASP A 582 -2.50 -40.88 17.64
CA ASP A 582 -3.53 -41.90 17.81
C ASP A 582 -3.50 -42.77 16.55
N ALA A 583 -2.83 -43.92 16.67
CA ALA A 583 -2.94 -44.98 15.68
C ALA A 583 -4.32 -45.63 15.85
N VAL A 584 -5.21 -45.41 14.89
CA VAL A 584 -6.44 -46.20 14.79
C VAL A 584 -6.05 -47.56 14.20
N PHE A 585 -5.95 -48.58 15.04
CA PHE A 585 -5.92 -49.96 14.59
C PHE A 585 -7.35 -50.40 14.26
N TYR A 586 -7.55 -50.92 13.05
CA TYR A 586 -8.81 -51.51 12.58
C TYR A 586 -9.17 -52.78 13.35
#